data_AF-A0A8H6BZT6-F1
#
_entry.id   AF-A0A8H6BZT6-F1
#
_cell.length_a   1.000
_cell.length_b   1.000
_cell.length_c   1.000
_cell.angle_alpha   90.00
_cell.angle_beta   90.00
_cell.angle_gamma   90.00
#
_symmetry.space_group_name_H-M   'P 1'
#
loop_
_entity.id
_entity.type
_entity.pdbx_description
1 polymer ?
#
loop_
_entity_poly.entity_id
_entity_poly.type
_entity_poly.pdbx_seq_one_letter_code
_entity_poly.pdbx_strand_id
1 'polypeptide(L)'
;MFLIAYCVGNLVGPQTFIESQAPNYVGAKIAIVICSCVSFITLVLIYLSYYWDNKSRDIKARNSEDADLMNHIENYEFADLTDKENLNFRYSL
;
A
#
# COMPACT_ATOMS: atom_id res chain seq x y z
N MET A 1 10.90 2.99 10.81
CA MET A 1 10.45 4.06 9.89
C MET A 1 9.29 4.90 10.44
N PHE A 2 8.27 4.30 11.07
CA PHE A 2 7.09 5.03 11.55
C PHE A 2 7.40 6.22 12.47
N LEU A 3 8.29 6.02 13.45
CA LEU A 3 8.72 7.08 14.38
C LEU A 3 9.38 8.27 13.66
N ILE A 4 10.24 7.99 12.69
CA ILE A 4 10.97 9.03 11.93
C ILE A 4 9.97 9.87 11.12
N ALA A 5 9.03 9.23 10.42
CA ALA A 5 8.00 9.92 9.66
C ALA A 5 7.12 10.80 10.55
N TYR A 6 6.74 10.30 11.74
CA TYR A 6 5.97 11.08 12.72
C TYR A 6 6.74 12.32 13.22
N CYS A 7 8.00 12.16 13.59
CA CYS A 7 8.86 13.28 14.00
C CYS A 7 9.01 14.32 12.88
N VAL A 8 9.24 13.88 11.64
CA VAL A 8 9.37 14.79 10.49
C VAL A 8 8.07 15.54 10.21
N GLY A 9 6.91 14.85 10.26
CA GLY A 9 5.61 15.49 10.07
C GLY A 9 5.33 16.59 11.10
N ASN A 10 5.64 16.34 12.37
CA ASN A 10 5.47 17.33 13.43
C ASN A 10 6.46 18.50 13.32
N LEU A 11 7.66 18.27 12.77
CA LEU A 11 8.63 19.33 12.53
C LEU A 11 8.22 20.24 11.36
N VAL A 12 7.72 19.65 10.27
CA VAL A 12 7.35 20.37 9.04
C VAL A 12 5.98 21.04 9.13
N GLY A 13 5.02 20.44 9.86
CA GLY A 13 3.65 20.95 9.97
C GLY A 13 3.54 22.43 10.34
N PRO A 14 4.14 22.89 11.46
CA PRO A 14 4.10 24.30 11.86
C PRO A 14 4.75 25.26 10.86
N GLN A 15 5.76 24.80 10.11
CA GLN A 15 6.46 25.61 9.11
C GLN A 15 5.58 25.99 7.92
N THR A 16 4.43 25.32 7.74
CA THR A 16 3.46 25.67 6.70
C THR A 16 2.62 26.91 7.06
N PHE A 17 2.62 27.33 8.33
CA PHE A 17 1.90 28.52 8.81
C PHE A 17 2.80 29.75 8.70
N ILE A 18 2.85 30.32 7.50
CA ILE A 18 3.66 31.51 7.20
C ILE A 18 2.93 32.77 7.69
N GLU A 19 3.61 33.62 8.47
CA GLU A 19 3.04 34.86 9.02
C GLU A 19 2.52 35.82 7.94
N SER A 20 3.17 35.88 6.78
CA SER A 20 2.74 36.73 5.65
C SER A 20 1.40 36.32 5.03
N GLN A 21 0.89 35.13 5.36
CA GLN A 21 -0.41 34.62 4.90
C GLN A 21 -1.51 34.74 5.96
N ALA A 22 -1.21 35.36 7.10
CA ALA A 22 -2.20 35.64 8.13
C ALA A 22 -3.30 36.59 7.62
N PRO A 23 -4.55 36.48 8.13
CA PRO A 23 -5.06 35.50 9.10
C PRO A 23 -5.57 34.20 8.45
N ASN A 24 -5.63 34.15 7.12
CA ASN A 24 -6.34 33.07 6.42
C ASN A 24 -5.49 31.81 6.20
N TYR A 25 -4.15 31.92 6.25
CA TYR A 25 -3.17 30.85 6.10
C TYR A 25 -3.49 29.89 4.95
N VAL A 26 -3.73 30.46 3.76
CA VAL A 26 -4.17 29.70 2.58
C VAL A 26 -3.15 28.62 2.20
N GLY A 27 -1.85 28.90 2.31
CA GLY A 27 -0.79 27.93 2.04
C GLY A 27 -0.83 26.72 2.97
N ALA A 28 -1.03 26.94 4.28
CA ALA A 28 -1.15 25.86 5.25
C ALA A 28 -2.36 24.95 4.95
N LYS A 29 -3.50 25.54 4.60
CA LYS A 29 -4.71 24.78 4.22
C LYS A 29 -4.48 23.93 2.98
N ILE A 30 -3.83 24.48 1.95
CA ILE A 30 -3.48 23.74 0.73
C ILE A 30 -2.53 22.59 1.06
N ALA A 31 -1.51 22.82 1.88
CA ALA A 31 -0.56 21.77 2.28
C ALA A 31 -1.23 20.59 2.97
N ILE A 32 -2.19 20.85 3.87
CA ILE A 32 -2.98 19.81 4.55
C ILE A 32 -3.80 18.99 3.54
N VAL A 33 -4.46 19.67 2.60
CA VAL A 33 -5.27 19.00 1.56
C VAL A 33 -4.38 18.13 0.67
N ILE A 34 -3.24 18.65 0.21
CA ILE A 34 -2.30 17.90 -0.62
C ILE A 34 -1.79 16.66 0.13
N CYS A 35 -1.40 16.80 1.39
CA CYS A 35 -0.92 15.67 2.21
C CYS A 35 -1.99 14.58 2.35
N SER A 36 -3.25 15.00 2.56
CA SER A 36 -4.40 14.10 2.61
C SER A 36 -4.64 13.39 1.28
N CYS A 37 -4.58 14.13 0.17
CA CYS A 37 -4.72 13.57 -1.18
C CYS A 37 -3.62 12.57 -1.51
N VAL A 38 -2.35 12.87 -1.18
CA VAL A 38 -1.22 11.95 -1.40
C VAL A 38 -1.44 10.67 -0.60
N SER A 39 -1.83 10.78 0.67
CA SER A 39 -2.11 9.62 1.52
C SER A 39 -3.23 8.75 0.95
N PHE A 40 -4.31 9.37 0.47
CA PHE A 40 -5.42 8.68 -0.18
C PHE A 40 -4.97 7.98 -1.47
N ILE A 41 -4.19 8.65 -2.32
CA ILE A 41 -3.65 8.07 -3.56
C ILE A 41 -2.77 6.87 -3.24
N THR A 42 -1.89 6.97 -2.25
CA THR A 42 -1.04 5.84 -1.83
C THR A 42 -1.88 4.64 -1.40
N LEU A 43 -2.96 4.86 -0.64
CA LEU A 43 -3.86 3.78 -0.22
C LEU A 43 -4.57 3.14 -1.42
N VAL A 44 -5.07 3.94 -2.36
CA VAL A 44 -5.68 3.45 -3.61
C VAL A 44 -4.67 2.65 -4.45
N LEU A 45 -3.43 3.11 -4.57
CA LEU A 45 -2.38 2.40 -5.31
C LEU A 45 -2.06 1.04 -4.69
N ILE A 46 -1.98 0.97 -3.36
CA ILE A 46 -1.79 -0.30 -2.64
C ILE A 46 -2.97 -1.25 -2.91
N TYR A 47 -4.20 -0.75 -2.79
CA TYR A 47 -5.41 -1.53 -3.08
C TYR A 47 -5.41 -2.07 -4.52
N LEU A 48 -5.11 -1.22 -5.50
CA LEU A 48 -5.03 -1.63 -6.91
C LEU A 48 -3.92 -2.65 -7.14
N SER A 49 -2.76 -2.50 -6.50
CA SER A 49 -1.68 -3.46 -6.56
C SER A 49 -2.13 -4.84 -6.06
N TYR A 50 -2.79 -4.91 -4.91
CA TYR A 50 -3.30 -6.16 -4.36
C TYR A 50 -4.41 -6.77 -5.22
N TYR A 51 -5.29 -5.93 -5.77
CA TYR A 51 -6.33 -6.36 -6.69
C TYR A 51 -5.75 -6.95 -7.99
N TRP A 52 -4.74 -6.31 -8.58
CA TRP A 52 -4.07 -6.82 -9.77
C TRP A 52 -3.29 -8.10 -9.51
N ASP A 53 -2.61 -8.19 -8.36
CA ASP A 53 -1.91 -9.40 -7.95
C ASP A 53 -2.89 -10.58 -7.77
N ASN A 54 -4.01 -10.37 -7.07
CA ASN A 54 -5.06 -11.39 -6.92
C ASN A 54 -5.66 -11.79 -8.29
N LYS A 55 -5.97 -10.80 -9.15
CA LYS A 55 -6.53 -11.07 -10.49
C LYS A 55 -5.55 -11.82 -11.39
N SER A 56 -4.27 -11.49 -11.35
CA SER A 56 -3.22 -12.20 -12.11
C SER A 56 -3.14 -13.67 -11.65
N ARG A 57 -3.23 -13.91 -10.35
CA ARG A 57 -3.22 -15.27 -9.78
C ARG A 57 -4.49 -16.05 -10.12
N ASP A 58 -5.66 -15.41 -10.17
CA ASP A 58 -6.90 -16.07 -10.59
C ASP A 58 -6.85 -16.52 -12.05
N ILE A 59 -6.18 -15.74 -12.92
CA ILE A 59 -5.94 -16.13 -14.31
C ILE A 59 -5.00 -17.34 -14.39
N LYS A 60 -3.89 -17.32 -13.62
CA LYS A 60 -2.95 -18.45 -13.58
C LYS A 60 -3.57 -19.72 -12.98
N ALA A 61 -4.37 -19.59 -11.93
CA ALA A 61 -5.07 -20.70 -11.31
C ALA A 61 -6.11 -21.35 -12.24
N ARG A 62 -6.76 -20.54 -13.10
CA ARG A 62 -7.71 -21.04 -14.11
C ARG A 62 -7.06 -21.83 -15.25
N ASN A 63 -5.76 -21.68 -15.48
CA ASN A 63 -5.02 -22.41 -16.52
C ASN A 63 -4.53 -23.80 -16.05
N SER A 64 -5.04 -24.28 -14.91
CA SER A 64 -5.12 -25.67 -14.44
C SER A 64 -3.83 -26.46 -14.15
N GLU A 65 -2.69 -26.21 -14.81
CA GLU A 65 -1.48 -27.02 -14.57
C GLU A 65 -0.68 -26.54 -13.34
N ASP A 66 -0.57 -25.22 -13.10
CA ASP A 66 0.26 -24.68 -12.01
C ASP A 66 -0.40 -24.76 -10.61
N ALA A 67 -1.74 -24.69 -10.54
CA ALA A 67 -2.47 -24.75 -9.27
C ALA A 67 -2.50 -26.17 -8.70
N ASP A 68 -2.56 -27.19 -9.56
CA ASP A 68 -2.53 -28.59 -9.16
C ASP A 68 -1.10 -28.98 -8.69
N LEU A 69 -0.07 -28.42 -9.34
CA LEU A 69 1.34 -28.60 -8.97
C LEU A 69 1.66 -28.07 -7.55
N MET A 70 1.07 -26.93 -7.17
CA MET A 70 1.23 -26.33 -5.83
C MET A 70 0.54 -27.15 -4.73
N ASN A 71 -0.62 -27.77 -5.03
CA ASN A 71 -1.31 -28.68 -4.10
C ASN A 71 -0.59 -30.03 -3.92
N HIS A 72 0.35 -30.37 -4.80
CA HIS A 72 1.21 -31.57 -4.68
C HIS A 72 2.46 -31.33 -3.81
N ILE A 73 2.73 -30.10 -3.39
CA ILE A 73 3.82 -29.83 -2.44
C ILE A 73 3.31 -30.20 -1.04
N GLU A 74 3.77 -31.36 -0.56
CA GLU A 74 3.51 -31.84 0.80
C GLU A 74 4.01 -30.79 1.81
N ASN A 75 3.15 -30.32 2.71
CA ASN A 75 3.46 -29.25 3.68
C ASN A 75 3.80 -27.87 3.06
N TYR A 76 3.20 -27.48 1.94
CA TYR A 76 3.40 -26.15 1.34
C TYR A 76 3.16 -24.96 2.30
N GLU A 77 2.31 -25.15 3.32
CA GLU A 77 2.06 -24.15 4.38
C GLU A 77 3.28 -23.89 5.27
N PHE A 78 4.22 -24.84 5.33
CA PHE A 78 5.50 -24.75 6.05
C PHE A 78 6.68 -24.47 5.12
N ALA A 79 6.44 -24.34 3.80
CA ALA A 79 7.47 -23.95 2.86
C ALA A 79 7.78 -22.44 3.03
N ASP A 80 9.06 -22.09 3.07
CA ASP A 80 9.55 -20.71 3.24
C ASP A 80 9.41 -19.92 1.92
N LEU A 81 8.16 -19.76 1.46
CA LEU A 81 7.79 -19.09 0.23
C LEU A 81 7.32 -17.68 0.53
N THR A 82 7.81 -16.71 -0.25
CA THR A 82 7.30 -15.34 -0.18
C THR A 82 5.89 -15.24 -0.78
N ASP A 83 5.15 -14.19 -0.42
CA ASP A 83 3.79 -13.94 -0.92
C ASP A 83 3.68 -14.00 -2.46
N LYS A 84 4.77 -13.67 -3.18
CA LYS A 84 4.84 -13.70 -4.65
C LYS A 84 5.11 -15.09 -5.21
N GLU A 85 5.76 -15.96 -4.46
CA GLU A 85 6.08 -17.34 -4.85
C GLU A 85 4.92 -18.29 -4.52
N ASN A 86 4.18 -18.01 -3.45
CA ASN A 86 3.01 -18.79 -3.07
C ASN A 86 1.80 -18.44 -3.96
N LEU A 87 1.47 -19.28 -4.94
CA LEU A 87 0.34 -19.08 -5.86
C LEU A 87 -1.03 -19.17 -5.15
N ASN A 88 -1.10 -19.88 -4.02
CA ASN A 88 -2.30 -20.02 -3.19
C ASN A 88 -2.52 -18.80 -2.27
N PHE A 89 -1.49 -17.96 -2.06
CA PHE A 89 -1.63 -16.74 -1.26
C PHE A 89 -2.59 -15.76 -1.93
N ARG A 90 -3.48 -15.17 -1.13
CA ARG A 90 -4.46 -14.17 -1.54
C ARG A 90 -4.45 -13.02 -0.54
N TYR A 91 -4.31 -11.81 -1.05
CA TYR A 91 -4.45 -10.61 -0.22
C TYR A 91 -5.92 -10.43 0.15
N SER A 92 -6.19 -10.19 1.44
CA SER A 92 -7.52 -9.75 1.89
C SER A 92 -7.71 -8.29 1.48
N LEU A 93 -8.66 -8.07 0.58
CA LEU A 93 -9.07 -6.74 0.09
C LEU A 93 -10.21 -6.18 0.91
#